data_AF-A0A2V7W4B7-F1
#
_entry.id   AF-A0A2V7W4B7-F1
#
_cell.length_a   1.000
_cell.length_b   1.000
_cell.length_c   1.000
_cell.angle_alpha   90.00
_cell.angle_beta   90.00
_cell.angle_gamma   90.00
#
_symmetry.space_group_name_H-M   'P 1'
#
loop_
_entity.id
_entity.type
_entity.pdbx_description
1 polymer ?
#
loop_
_entity_poly.entity_id
_entity_poly.type
_entity_poly.pdbx_seq_one_letter_code
_entity_poly.pdbx_strand_id
1 'polypeptide(L)'
;MLLAAATLTAALSLEIDLGSLLKAHRVREPKVTCGIHTVGYRFSGKPGQTFRYAGDTYTIPEEGWIELIADRHNTTARVNNTTMSLDGYPLNQFSFGEVPLPDPLPVIAEKETR
;
A
#
# COMPACT_ATOMS: atom_id res chain seq x y z
N MET A 1 -3.85 83.16 27.13
CA MET A 1 -4.36 82.77 25.80
C MET A 1 -3.16 82.44 24.92
N LEU A 2 -3.27 81.36 24.11
CA LEU A 2 -2.20 80.63 23.38
C LEU A 2 -1.30 79.81 24.33
N LEU A 3 -1.00 78.52 24.14
CA LEU A 3 -1.03 77.62 22.99
C LEU A 3 -1.50 76.23 23.48
N ALA A 4 -2.57 75.69 22.90
CA ALA A 4 -2.54 74.79 21.75
C ALA A 4 -2.10 73.36 22.11
N ALA A 5 -3.06 72.45 21.96
CA ALA A 5 -3.02 71.02 22.13
C ALA A 5 -1.79 70.36 21.49
N ALA A 6 -1.09 69.55 22.28
CA ALA A 6 -0.20 68.51 21.77
C ALA A 6 -0.78 67.17 22.22
N THR A 7 -1.82 66.71 21.52
CA THR A 7 -2.30 65.34 21.61
C THR A 7 -1.19 64.43 21.11
N LEU A 8 -0.70 63.57 21.99
CA LEU A 8 0.34 62.59 21.74
C LEU A 8 -0.21 61.48 20.81
N THR A 9 -0.25 61.71 19.50
CA THR A 9 -0.48 60.64 18.53
C THR A 9 0.77 59.78 18.43
N ALA A 10 0.87 58.77 19.29
CA ALA A 10 1.80 57.66 19.12
C ALA A 10 1.35 56.82 17.91
N ALA A 11 1.77 57.24 16.72
CA ALA A 11 1.66 56.41 15.53
C ALA A 11 2.66 55.26 15.68
N LEU A 12 2.15 54.07 16.02
CA LEU A 12 2.90 52.82 15.93
C LEU A 12 3.11 52.50 14.45
N SER A 13 4.23 52.95 13.90
CA SER A 13 4.74 52.47 12.61
C SER A 13 5.20 51.03 12.77
N LEU A 14 4.29 50.08 12.60
CA LEU A 14 4.66 48.67 12.38
C LEU A 14 5.18 48.55 10.95
N GLU A 15 6.50 48.69 10.77
CA GLU A 15 7.17 48.19 9.57
C GLU A 15 7.17 46.66 9.62
N ILE A 16 6.18 46.06 8.97
CA ILE A 16 6.19 44.61 8.73
C ILE A 16 7.19 44.36 7.61
N ASP A 17 8.39 43.89 7.95
CA ASP A 17 9.36 43.40 6.98
C ASP A 17 8.82 42.13 6.31
N LEU A 18 8.14 42.31 5.17
CA LEU A 18 7.66 41.21 4.33
C LEU A 18 8.80 40.28 3.89
N GLY A 19 10.03 40.79 3.78
CA GLY A 19 11.20 40.00 3.39
C GLY A 19 11.59 38.96 4.45
N SER A 20 11.41 39.30 5.73
CA SER A 20 11.58 38.38 6.86
C SER A 20 10.54 37.24 6.84
N LEU A 21 9.28 37.57 6.60
CA LEU A 21 8.19 36.59 6.51
C LEU A 21 8.33 35.64 5.32
N LEU A 22 8.77 36.16 4.16
CA LEU A 22 8.99 35.34 2.96
C LEU A 22 10.21 34.42 3.09
N LYS A 23 11.26 34.82 3.81
CA LYS A 23 12.41 33.94 4.10
C LYS A 23 12.05 32.79 5.04
N ALA A 24 11.16 33.03 6.01
CA ALA A 24 10.63 31.99 6.89
C ALA A 24 9.78 30.96 6.12
N HIS A 25 9.13 31.39 5.03
CA HIS A 25 8.36 30.57 4.11
C HIS A 25 9.14 30.07 2.89
N ARG A 26 10.43 29.74 3.03
CA ARG A 26 11.01 28.73 2.13
C ARG A 26 10.34 27.40 2.45
N VAL A 27 9.16 27.20 1.88
CA VAL A 27 8.49 25.89 1.84
C VAL A 27 9.51 24.96 1.21
N ARG A 28 10.11 24.10 2.05
CA ARG A 28 10.95 23.02 1.59
C ARG A 28 10.11 22.25 0.58
N GLU A 29 10.54 22.19 -0.68
CA GLU A 29 9.82 21.41 -1.69
C GLU A 29 9.53 20.04 -1.08
N PRO A 30 8.26 19.59 -1.09
CA PRO A 30 7.94 18.29 -0.55
C PRO A 30 8.77 17.28 -1.35
N LYS A 31 9.66 16.57 -0.65
CA LYS A 31 10.40 15.48 -1.26
C LYS A 31 9.37 14.40 -1.56
N VAL A 32 8.90 14.35 -2.80
CA VAL A 32 7.95 13.33 -3.26
C VAL A 32 8.69 11.99 -3.16
N THR A 33 8.54 11.33 -2.03
CA THR A 33 8.82 9.91 -1.95
C THR A 33 7.60 9.26 -2.57
N CYS A 34 7.77 8.60 -3.72
CA CYS A 34 6.82 7.60 -4.16
C CYS A 34 6.89 6.44 -3.16
N GLY A 35 6.43 6.66 -1.92
CA GLY A 35 6.52 5.72 -0.81
C GLY A 35 5.50 4.59 -0.88
N ILE A 36 4.68 4.56 -1.94
CA ILE A 36 3.67 3.52 -2.16
C ILE A 36 4.31 2.45 -3.05
N HIS A 37 5.19 1.66 -2.46
CA HIS A 37 5.61 0.39 -3.02
C HIS A 37 4.58 -0.66 -2.58
N THR A 38 3.37 -0.62 -3.13
CA THR A 38 2.40 -1.70 -2.87
C THR A 38 2.75 -2.87 -3.77
N VAL A 39 3.79 -3.61 -3.40
CA VAL A 39 4.19 -4.83 -4.07
C VAL A 39 3.34 -5.99 -3.55
N GLY A 40 2.87 -6.85 -4.44
CA GLY A 40 1.92 -7.89 -4.08
C GLY A 40 2.04 -9.13 -4.94
N TYR A 41 1.20 -10.11 -4.66
CA TYR A 41 1.09 -11.34 -5.43
C TYR A 41 -0.19 -11.33 -6.25
N ARG A 42 -0.10 -11.80 -7.49
CA ARG A 42 -1.24 -12.10 -8.34
C ARG A 42 -1.38 -13.62 -8.40
N PHE A 43 -2.37 -14.16 -7.71
CA PHE A 43 -2.65 -15.59 -7.67
C PHE A 43 -3.59 -15.98 -8.81
N SER A 44 -3.14 -16.91 -9.65
CA SER A 44 -3.94 -17.50 -10.74
C SER A 44 -4.12 -18.99 -10.50
N GLY A 45 -5.28 -19.54 -10.85
CA GLY A 45 -5.59 -20.96 -10.62
C GLY A 45 -6.88 -21.37 -11.31
N LYS A 46 -7.38 -22.56 -11.00
CA LYS A 46 -8.68 -23.00 -11.53
C LYS A 46 -9.83 -22.26 -10.84
N PRO A 47 -10.93 -21.94 -11.54
CA PRO A 47 -12.14 -21.44 -10.92
C PRO A 47 -12.58 -22.27 -9.72
N GLY A 48 -12.91 -21.61 -8.61
CA GLY A 48 -13.32 -22.26 -7.36
C GLY A 48 -12.17 -22.88 -6.55
N GLN A 49 -10.93 -22.82 -7.03
CA GLN A 49 -9.77 -23.29 -6.28
C GLN A 49 -9.52 -22.40 -5.06
N THR A 50 -9.33 -23.02 -3.90
CA THR A 50 -9.07 -22.32 -2.64
C THR A 50 -7.59 -22.32 -2.29
N PHE A 51 -7.13 -21.22 -1.70
CA PHE A 51 -5.79 -21.11 -1.11
C PHE A 51 -5.85 -20.24 0.16
N ARG A 52 -4.82 -20.36 1.01
CA ARG A 52 -4.65 -19.51 2.19
C ARG A 52 -3.39 -18.68 2.09
N TYR A 53 -3.50 -17.41 2.45
CA TYR A 53 -2.38 -16.47 2.47
C TYR A 53 -2.57 -15.49 3.63
N ALA A 54 -1.48 -15.19 4.37
CA ALA A 54 -1.49 -14.27 5.50
C ALA A 54 -2.57 -14.52 6.57
N GLY A 55 -3.02 -15.77 6.73
CA GLY A 55 -4.05 -16.18 7.69
C GLY A 55 -5.45 -16.35 7.10
N ASP A 56 -5.74 -15.64 6.01
CA ASP A 56 -7.04 -15.63 5.33
C ASP A 56 -7.16 -16.73 4.28
N THR A 57 -8.40 -17.02 3.87
CA THR A 57 -8.74 -17.99 2.82
C THR A 57 -9.37 -17.26 1.65
N TYR A 58 -8.90 -17.59 0.44
CA TYR A 58 -9.31 -16.99 -0.81
C TYR A 58 -9.77 -18.08 -1.78
N THR A 59 -10.68 -17.73 -2.69
CA THR A 59 -11.22 -18.62 -3.72
C THR A 59 -11.07 -17.95 -5.08
N ILE A 60 -10.40 -18.61 -6.02
CA ILE A 60 -10.21 -18.08 -7.38
C ILE A 60 -11.59 -17.87 -8.05
N PRO A 61 -11.86 -16.66 -8.59
CA PRO A 61 -13.12 -16.34 -9.27
C PRO A 61 -13.32 -17.19 -10.53
N GLU A 62 -14.53 -17.15 -11.09
CA GLU A 62 -14.83 -17.82 -12.37
C GLU A 62 -13.92 -17.34 -13.51
N GLU A 63 -13.55 -16.06 -13.49
CA GLU A 63 -12.65 -15.44 -14.45
C GLU A 63 -11.59 -14.59 -13.75
N GLY A 64 -10.35 -14.66 -14.24
CA GLY A 64 -9.25 -13.81 -13.80
C GLY A 64 -8.40 -14.39 -12.67
N TRP A 65 -8.04 -13.55 -11.71
CA TRP A 65 -7.05 -13.80 -10.67
C TRP A 65 -7.35 -12.98 -9.42
N ILE A 66 -6.63 -13.26 -8.32
CA ILE A 66 -6.69 -12.46 -7.09
C ILE A 66 -5.37 -11.74 -6.89
N GLU A 67 -5.42 -10.42 -6.73
CA GLU A 67 -4.28 -9.59 -6.35
C GLU A 67 -4.31 -9.30 -4.85
N LEU A 68 -3.25 -9.67 -4.14
CA LEU A 68 -3.08 -9.44 -2.71
C LEU A 68 -1.81 -8.65 -2.46
N ILE A 69 -1.87 -7.66 -1.57
CA ILE A 69 -0.69 -6.93 -1.12
C ILE A 69 0.19 -7.91 -0.34
N ALA A 70 1.50 -7.91 -0.61
CA ALA A 70 2.42 -8.81 0.07
C ALA A 70 2.53 -8.41 1.54
N ASP A 71 2.20 -9.34 2.43
CA ASP A 71 2.48 -9.22 3.84
C ASP A 71 3.97 -9.41 4.10
N ARG A 72 4.57 -8.49 4.86
CA ARG A 72 6.04 -8.46 5.07
C ARG A 72 6.57 -9.67 5.82
N HIS A 73 5.72 -10.43 6.51
CA HIS A 73 6.10 -11.56 7.34
C HIS A 73 5.71 -12.91 6.73
N ASN A 74 4.87 -12.91 5.69
CA ASN A 74 4.38 -14.13 5.06
C ASN A 74 4.95 -14.31 3.65
N THR A 75 5.97 -15.17 3.57
CA THR A 75 6.58 -15.61 2.30
C THR A 75 6.05 -16.98 1.85
N THR A 76 4.90 -17.42 2.37
CA THR A 76 4.30 -18.70 2.00
C THR A 76 2.80 -18.59 1.78
N ALA A 77 2.27 -19.44 0.91
CA ALA A 77 0.83 -19.70 0.75
C ALA A 77 0.54 -21.17 1.01
N ARG A 78 -0.71 -21.50 1.36
CA ARG A 78 -1.17 -22.89 1.51
C ARG A 78 -2.21 -23.23 0.46
N VAL A 79 -2.01 -24.35 -0.24
CA VAL A 79 -2.91 -24.87 -1.27
C VAL A 79 -3.04 -26.36 -1.05
N ASN A 80 -4.27 -26.90 -0.99
CA ASN A 80 -4.51 -28.34 -0.78
C ASN A 80 -3.73 -28.92 0.44
N ASN A 81 -3.77 -28.22 1.58
CA ASN A 81 -3.00 -28.52 2.80
C ASN A 81 -1.46 -28.54 2.64
N THR A 82 -0.94 -28.18 1.47
CA THR A 82 0.49 -28.09 1.19
C THR A 82 0.97 -26.65 1.29
N THR A 83 2.13 -26.44 1.93
CA THR A 83 2.77 -25.12 1.98
C THR A 83 3.63 -24.90 0.74
N MET A 84 3.44 -23.76 0.07
CA MET A 84 4.19 -23.31 -1.09
C MET A 84 4.99 -22.04 -0.73
N SER A 85 6.29 -22.01 -1.05
CA SER A 85 7.12 -20.80 -0.89
C SER A 85 6.78 -19.78 -1.97
N LEU A 86 6.80 -18.50 -1.59
CA LEU A 86 6.59 -17.36 -2.48
C LEU A 86 7.88 -16.64 -2.88
N ASP A 87 9.03 -17.10 -2.37
CA ASP A 87 10.34 -16.45 -2.61
C ASP A 87 10.77 -16.51 -4.08
N GLY A 88 10.25 -17.48 -4.83
CA GLY A 88 10.47 -17.63 -6.28
C GLY A 88 9.67 -16.66 -7.15
N TYR A 89 8.77 -15.86 -6.57
CA TYR A 89 7.92 -14.93 -7.31
C TYR A 89 8.34 -13.48 -6.96
N PRO A 90 9.29 -12.91 -7.72
CA PRO A 90 9.90 -11.64 -7.38
C PRO A 90 8.87 -10.52 -7.38
N LEU A 91 8.85 -9.79 -6.26
CA LEU A 91 8.05 -8.58 -6.09
C LEU A 91 8.82 -7.41 -6.70
N ASN A 92 8.28 -6.79 -7.75
CA ASN A 92 8.87 -5.58 -8.31
C ASN A 92 8.06 -4.35 -7.90
N GLN A 93 8.70 -3.18 -7.90
CA GLN A 93 8.13 -1.94 -7.36
C GLN A 93 6.89 -1.40 -8.10
N PHE A 94 6.51 -1.97 -9.26
CA PHE A 94 5.42 -1.48 -10.11
C PHE A 94 4.43 -2.57 -10.57
N SER A 95 4.53 -3.80 -10.05
CA SER A 95 3.66 -4.90 -10.45
C SER A 95 3.59 -5.99 -9.39
N PHE A 96 2.79 -7.01 -9.70
CA PHE A 96 2.58 -8.16 -8.85
C PHE A 96 3.48 -9.32 -9.27
N GLY A 97 4.01 -10.05 -8.29
CA GLY A 97 4.61 -11.36 -8.53
C GLY A 97 3.52 -12.33 -8.99
N GLU A 98 3.65 -12.88 -10.19
CA GLU A 98 2.69 -13.84 -10.75
C GLU A 98 2.86 -15.21 -10.07
N VAL A 99 1.84 -15.66 -9.34
CA VAL A 99 1.86 -16.91 -8.57
C VAL A 99 0.82 -17.88 -9.14
N PRO A 100 1.21 -18.83 -10.02
CA PRO A 100 0.32 -19.89 -10.45
C PRO A 100 0.11 -20.89 -9.31
N LEU A 101 -1.13 -21.11 -8.93
CA LEU A 101 -1.51 -22.17 -8.00
C LEU A 101 -1.30 -23.53 -8.69
N PRO A 102 -0.80 -24.54 -7.96
CA PRO A 102 -0.67 -25.88 -8.49
C PRO A 102 -2.05 -26.45 -8.83
N ASP A 103 -2.12 -27.33 -9.82
CA ASP A 103 -3.36 -28.02 -10.14
C ASP A 103 -3.92 -28.77 -8.91
N PRO A 104 -5.25 -28.76 -8.71
CA PRO A 104 -5.88 -29.63 -7.72
C PRO A 104 -5.45 -31.07 -7.97
N LEU A 105 -5.01 -31.75 -6.91
CA LEU A 105 -4.76 -33.18 -6.99
C LEU A 105 -6.05 -33.88 -7.43
N PRO A 106 -5.98 -34.89 -8.32
CA PRO A 106 -7.15 -35.63 -8.72
C PRO A 106 -7.81 -36.22 -7.47
N VAL A 107 -9.11 -35.99 -7.31
CA VAL A 107 -9.90 -36.67 -6.29
C VAL A 107 -9.85 -38.14 -6.66
N ILE A 108 -9.04 -38.91 -5.94
CA ILE A 108 -9.07 -40.36 -6.04
C ILE A 108 -10.41 -40.71 -5.41
N ALA A 109 -11.44 -40.90 -6.23
CA ALA A 109 -12.70 -41.44 -5.77
C ALA A 109 -12.37 -42.78 -5.15
N GLU A 110 -12.40 -42.85 -3.81
CA GLU A 110 -12.39 -44.11 -3.10
C GLU A 110 -13.56 -44.89 -3.68
N LYS A 111 -13.22 -45.89 -4.48
CA LYS A 111 -14.20 -46.79 -5.07
C LYS A 111 -14.82 -47.52 -3.88
N GLU A 112 -15.97 -47.02 -3.44
CA GLU A 112 -16.79 -47.62 -2.40
C GLU A 112 -16.96 -49.09 -2.76
N THR A 113 -16.20 -49.92 -2.04
CA THR A 113 -16.12 -51.34 -2.32
C THR A 113 -17.28 -51.98 -1.60
N ARG A 114 -18.38 -52.09 -2.35
CA ARG A 114 -19.42 -53.13 -2.26
C ARG A 114 -20.49 -53.01 -1.18
#